data_AF-A0A6H0J171-F1
#
_entry.id   AF-A0A6H0J171-F1
#
_cell.length_a   1.000
_cell.length_b   1.000
_cell.length_c   1.000
_cell.angle_alpha   90.00
_cell.angle_beta   90.00
_cell.angle_gamma   90.00
#
_symmetry.space_group_name_H-M   'P 1'
#
loop_
_entity.id
_entity.type
_entity.pdbx_description
1 polymer ?
#
loop_
_entity_poly.entity_id
_entity_poly.type
_entity_poly.pdbx_seq_one_letter_code
_entity_poly.pdbx_strand_id
1 'polypeptide(L)'
;MKQDPIFIVGTGRCGSTMFHDVLSHHGDLGWLSNIVAKKPGRPGINAMLNRTLDVPGAARVLRRVFRPSEPYVFWERYCKGFSRPYRDLFEHDVIPGNIPNIRAAFNSAIPDTKIPVAKITGWPRVRYLKEIFPGAKFVHIVRDGRAVVNSVLQAPYFDGWTGPEQWARGYLDGRQRQAWLDAGESFVVLAAIGWENRIRAFQEIRRLMPDSDYLEFR
;
A
#
# COMPACT_ATOMS: atom_id res chain seq x y z
N MET A 1 -16.59 -19.01 -4.17
CA MET A 1 -15.64 -18.49 -3.15
C MET A 1 -14.84 -17.34 -3.77
N LYS A 2 -14.58 -16.28 -3.02
CA LYS A 2 -13.70 -15.19 -3.46
C LYS A 2 -12.26 -15.71 -3.59
N GLN A 3 -11.56 -15.34 -4.66
CA GLN A 3 -10.13 -15.64 -4.80
C GLN A 3 -9.30 -14.80 -3.80
N ASP A 4 -8.15 -15.33 -3.40
CA ASP A 4 -7.25 -14.63 -2.48
C ASP A 4 -6.69 -13.33 -3.08
N PRO A 5 -6.55 -12.26 -2.28
CA PRO A 5 -6.10 -10.97 -2.78
C PRO A 5 -4.60 -10.92 -3.07
N ILE A 6 -4.24 -10.12 -4.05
CA ILE A 6 -2.86 -9.73 -4.36
C ILE A 6 -2.64 -8.29 -3.89
N PHE A 7 -1.62 -8.08 -3.07
CA PHE A 7 -1.20 -6.76 -2.61
C PHE A 7 0.09 -6.32 -3.30
N ILE A 8 0.04 -5.17 -3.97
CA ILE A 8 1.23 -4.51 -4.49
C ILE A 8 1.79 -3.64 -3.36
N VAL A 9 2.97 -3.98 -2.87
CA VAL A 9 3.63 -3.30 -1.75
C VAL A 9 4.95 -2.69 -2.15
N GLY A 10 5.42 -1.74 -1.36
CA GLY A 10 6.74 -1.13 -1.54
C GLY A 10 6.83 0.25 -0.90
N THR A 11 8.01 0.85 -0.99
CA THR A 11 8.18 2.20 -0.49
C THR A 11 7.33 3.18 -1.30
N GLY A 12 6.78 4.22 -0.65
CA GLY A 12 6.18 5.32 -1.40
C GLY A 12 7.20 5.87 -2.40
N ARG A 13 6.77 6.16 -3.65
CA ARG A 13 7.63 6.63 -4.77
C ARG A 13 8.52 5.56 -5.44
N CYS A 14 8.31 4.27 -5.16
CA CYS A 14 9.03 3.17 -5.84
C CYS A 14 8.62 2.90 -7.29
N GLY A 15 7.56 3.54 -7.82
CA GLY A 15 7.04 3.25 -9.17
C GLY A 15 5.86 2.27 -9.20
N SER A 16 5.38 1.82 -8.03
CA SER A 16 4.21 0.93 -7.90
C SER A 16 2.92 1.46 -8.55
N THR A 17 2.78 2.77 -8.76
CA THR A 17 1.64 3.33 -9.52
C THR A 17 1.63 2.88 -10.98
N MET A 18 2.78 2.93 -11.66
CA MET A 18 2.89 2.47 -13.05
C MET A 18 2.65 0.96 -13.12
N PHE A 19 3.24 0.21 -12.20
CA PHE A 19 3.04 -1.24 -12.11
C PHE A 19 1.55 -1.61 -11.90
N HIS A 20 0.88 -0.95 -10.96
CA HIS A 20 -0.56 -1.16 -10.71
C HIS A 20 -1.41 -0.75 -11.93
N ASP A 21 -1.03 0.30 -12.65
CA ASP A 21 -1.71 0.70 -13.88
C ASP A 21 -1.61 -0.36 -14.98
N VAL A 22 -0.42 -0.93 -15.22
CA VAL A 22 -0.24 -2.04 -16.17
C VAL A 22 -1.08 -3.25 -15.75
N LEU A 23 -0.99 -3.69 -14.49
CA LEU A 23 -1.79 -4.82 -13.99
C LEU A 23 -3.30 -4.58 -14.12
N SER A 24 -3.75 -3.32 -13.98
CA SER A 24 -5.18 -2.98 -14.12
C SER A 24 -5.77 -3.30 -15.50
N HIS A 25 -4.94 -3.59 -16.51
CA HIS A 25 -5.36 -3.97 -17.85
C HIS A 25 -5.61 -5.48 -17.99
N HIS A 26 -5.19 -6.29 -17.02
CA HIS A 26 -5.42 -7.73 -17.06
C HIS A 26 -6.89 -8.07 -16.80
N GLY A 27 -7.50 -8.83 -17.70
CA GLY A 27 -8.92 -9.17 -17.68
C GLY A 27 -9.37 -9.92 -16.43
N ASP A 28 -8.51 -10.70 -15.79
CA ASP A 28 -8.91 -11.45 -14.59
C ASP A 28 -8.79 -10.65 -13.28
N LEU A 29 -8.22 -9.44 -13.32
CA LEU A 29 -7.94 -8.67 -12.12
C LEU A 29 -9.02 -7.61 -11.87
N GLY A 30 -9.35 -7.41 -10.59
CA GLY A 30 -10.24 -6.36 -10.14
C GLY A 30 -9.59 -5.59 -9.01
N TRP A 31 -9.68 -4.26 -9.04
CA TRP A 31 -8.86 -3.40 -8.18
C TRP A 31 -9.64 -2.29 -7.50
N LEU A 32 -9.09 -1.78 -6.40
CA LEU A 32 -9.65 -0.64 -5.69
C LEU A 32 -9.34 0.69 -6.41
N SER A 33 -10.38 1.45 -6.76
CA SER A 33 -10.26 2.66 -7.57
C SER A 33 -10.29 3.97 -6.80
N ASN A 34 -9.98 5.05 -7.51
CA ASN A 34 -10.25 6.40 -7.04
C ASN A 34 -11.74 6.65 -6.68
N ILE A 35 -12.67 5.84 -7.19
CA ILE A 35 -14.10 5.92 -6.85
C ILE A 35 -14.37 5.39 -5.44
N VAL A 36 -13.73 4.29 -5.04
CA VAL A 36 -13.89 3.79 -3.66
C VAL A 36 -13.23 4.74 -2.65
N ALA A 37 -12.17 5.46 -3.05
CA ALA A 37 -11.62 6.55 -2.23
C ALA A 37 -12.64 7.68 -1.99
N LYS A 38 -13.42 8.04 -3.01
CA LYS A 38 -14.44 9.10 -2.93
C LYS A 38 -15.72 8.66 -2.22
N LYS A 39 -16.11 7.38 -2.35
CA LYS A 39 -17.34 6.83 -1.78
C LYS A 39 -17.05 5.53 -1.00
N PRO A 40 -16.28 5.59 0.11
CA PRO A 40 -15.85 4.41 0.85
C PRO A 40 -17.01 3.62 1.49
N GLY A 41 -18.16 4.26 1.73
CA GLY A 41 -19.36 3.61 2.25
C GLY A 41 -20.20 2.87 1.18
N ARG A 42 -19.82 2.93 -0.10
CA ARG A 42 -20.54 2.26 -1.21
C ARG A 42 -19.57 1.48 -2.10
N PRO A 43 -18.83 0.50 -1.55
CA PRO A 43 -17.84 -0.28 -2.29
C PRO A 43 -18.43 -1.01 -3.52
N GLY A 44 -19.71 -1.41 -3.49
CA GLY A 44 -20.37 -2.06 -4.63
C GLY A 44 -20.35 -1.26 -5.93
N ILE A 45 -20.24 0.09 -5.88
CA ILE A 45 -20.07 0.92 -7.07
C ILE A 45 -18.73 0.60 -7.75
N ASN A 46 -17.67 0.38 -6.97
CA ASN A 46 -16.36 -0.02 -7.47
C ASN A 46 -16.43 -1.39 -8.15
N ALA A 47 -17.18 -2.34 -7.58
CA ALA A 47 -17.35 -3.66 -8.16
C ALA A 47 -18.08 -3.59 -9.50
N MET A 48 -19.18 -2.82 -9.57
CA MET A 48 -19.92 -2.60 -10.81
C MET A 48 -19.00 -2.07 -11.92
N LEU A 49 -18.22 -1.01 -11.64
CA LEU A 49 -17.31 -0.41 -12.62
C LEU A 49 -16.19 -1.35 -13.06
N ASN A 50 -15.66 -2.19 -12.14
CA ASN A 50 -14.71 -3.24 -12.51
C ASN A 50 -15.32 -4.23 -13.53
N ARG A 51 -16.59 -4.65 -13.37
CA ARG A 51 -17.27 -5.51 -14.35
C ARG A 51 -17.46 -4.81 -15.69
N THR A 52 -17.78 -3.51 -15.66
CA THR A 52 -17.99 -2.72 -16.88
C THR A 52 -16.74 -2.63 -17.75
N LEU A 53 -15.53 -2.81 -17.21
CA LEU A 53 -14.30 -2.84 -18.01
C LEU A 53 -14.24 -4.02 -19.01
N ASP A 54 -14.97 -5.10 -18.75
CA ASP A 54 -15.02 -6.27 -19.63
C ASP A 54 -15.98 -6.10 -20.80
N VAL A 55 -16.82 -5.05 -20.76
CA VAL A 55 -17.75 -4.75 -21.85
C VAL A 55 -16.96 -4.19 -23.04
N PRO A 56 -17.10 -4.78 -24.25
CA PRO A 56 -16.41 -4.31 -25.44
C PRO A 56 -16.58 -2.80 -25.66
N GLY A 57 -15.47 -2.08 -25.80
CA GLY A 57 -15.46 -0.63 -26.04
C GLY A 57 -15.65 0.26 -24.80
N ALA A 58 -16.21 -0.26 -23.69
CA ALA A 58 -16.45 0.53 -22.48
C ALA A 58 -15.14 0.97 -21.80
N ALA A 59 -14.12 0.10 -21.79
CA ALA A 59 -12.82 0.39 -21.19
C ALA A 59 -12.17 1.68 -21.72
N ARG A 60 -12.33 1.99 -23.01
CA ARG A 60 -11.75 3.18 -23.67
C ARG A 60 -12.24 4.49 -23.05
N VAL A 61 -13.51 4.52 -22.64
CA VAL A 61 -14.14 5.70 -22.03
C VAL A 61 -13.96 5.66 -20.52
N LEU A 62 -14.25 4.51 -19.90
CA LEU A 62 -14.30 4.39 -18.45
C LEU A 62 -12.93 4.64 -17.78
N ARG A 63 -11.82 4.18 -18.40
CA ARG A 63 -10.45 4.38 -17.87
C ARG A 63 -10.03 5.84 -17.75
N ARG A 64 -10.72 6.77 -18.41
CA ARG A 64 -10.45 8.22 -18.26
C ARG A 64 -10.74 8.69 -16.83
N VAL A 65 -11.75 8.11 -16.18
CA VAL A 65 -12.25 8.52 -14.86
C VAL A 65 -12.10 7.45 -13.78
N PHE A 66 -12.07 6.17 -14.16
CA PHE A 66 -11.93 5.02 -13.29
C PHE A 66 -10.49 4.52 -13.36
N ARG A 67 -9.70 4.80 -12.32
CA ARG A 67 -8.26 4.50 -12.30
C ARG A 67 -7.86 3.73 -11.04
N PRO A 68 -6.92 2.77 -11.17
CA PRO A 68 -6.38 2.05 -10.03
C PRO A 68 -5.78 3.05 -9.05
N SER A 69 -6.07 2.86 -7.76
CA SER A 69 -5.64 3.80 -6.74
C SER A 69 -5.20 3.09 -5.47
N GLU A 70 -4.78 3.88 -4.51
CA GLU A 70 -4.42 3.45 -3.16
C GLU A 70 -5.36 4.18 -2.20
N PRO A 71 -6.60 3.69 -2.05
CA PRO A 71 -7.66 4.44 -1.37
C PRO A 71 -7.51 4.31 0.15
N TYR A 72 -6.54 5.02 0.74
CA TYR A 72 -6.32 4.98 2.18
C TYR A 72 -7.56 5.33 3.01
N VAL A 73 -8.43 6.21 2.51
CA VAL A 73 -9.70 6.56 3.16
C VAL A 73 -10.63 5.34 3.29
N PHE A 74 -10.59 4.41 2.33
CA PHE A 74 -11.32 3.14 2.44
C PHE A 74 -10.77 2.31 3.60
N TRP A 75 -9.45 2.15 3.70
CA TRP A 75 -8.84 1.38 4.79
C TRP A 75 -9.06 2.04 6.16
N GLU A 76 -8.89 3.36 6.28
CA GLU A 76 -9.10 4.13 7.53
C GLU A 76 -10.53 4.11 8.06
N ARG A 77 -11.49 3.76 7.22
CA ARG A 77 -12.88 3.53 7.64
C ARG A 77 -12.99 2.29 8.54
N TYR A 78 -12.18 1.26 8.29
CA TYR A 78 -12.27 -0.05 8.95
C TYR A 78 -11.06 -0.38 9.83
N CYS A 79 -9.91 0.24 9.57
CA CYS A 79 -8.63 0.02 10.22
C CYS A 79 -8.05 1.39 10.61
N LYS A 80 -8.30 1.85 11.85
CA LYS A 80 -7.81 3.16 12.30
C LYS A 80 -6.28 3.18 12.35
N GLY A 81 -5.68 4.23 11.79
CA GLY A 81 -4.22 4.41 11.75
C GLY A 81 -3.53 3.62 10.63
N PHE A 82 -4.28 2.96 9.76
CA PHE A 82 -3.74 2.14 8.67
C PHE A 82 -2.87 2.94 7.70
N SER A 83 -3.27 4.16 7.36
CA SER A 83 -2.65 5.00 6.33
C SER A 83 -1.32 5.60 6.75
N ARG A 84 -1.19 6.01 8.01
CA ARG A 84 0.00 6.71 8.54
C ARG A 84 0.44 6.17 9.91
N PRO A 85 0.79 4.89 10.03
CA PRO A 85 1.32 4.37 11.27
C PRO A 85 2.79 4.83 11.45
N TYR A 86 3.21 5.03 12.70
CA TYR A 86 4.58 5.45 13.03
C TYR A 86 5.61 4.33 12.81
N ARG A 87 5.16 3.06 12.82
CA ARG A 87 5.91 1.85 12.53
C ARG A 87 5.14 0.96 11.56
N ASP A 88 5.72 -0.18 11.18
CA ASP A 88 4.95 -1.21 10.47
C ASP A 88 3.78 -1.75 11.33
N LEU A 89 2.74 -2.28 10.68
CA LEU A 89 1.62 -2.95 11.32
C LEU A 89 1.79 -4.48 11.27
N PHE A 90 1.55 -5.13 12.40
CA PHE A 90 1.71 -6.56 12.61
C PHE A 90 0.37 -7.25 12.92
N GLU A 91 0.36 -8.58 13.01
CA GLU A 91 -0.84 -9.37 13.30
C GLU A 91 -1.52 -8.92 14.61
N HIS A 92 -0.73 -8.62 15.63
CA HIS A 92 -1.25 -8.18 16.95
C HIS A 92 -1.89 -6.79 16.93
N ASP A 93 -1.73 -6.01 15.86
CA ASP A 93 -2.44 -4.73 15.70
C ASP A 93 -3.82 -4.91 15.07
N VAL A 94 -4.16 -6.11 14.58
CA VAL A 94 -5.48 -6.40 14.03
C VAL A 94 -6.48 -6.50 15.17
N ILE A 95 -7.54 -5.70 15.10
CA ILE A 95 -8.69 -5.82 16.00
C ILE A 95 -9.56 -6.97 15.50
N PRO A 96 -9.66 -8.11 16.20
CA PRO A 96 -10.30 -9.32 15.64
C PRO A 96 -11.76 -9.10 15.25
N GLY A 97 -12.51 -8.31 16.03
CA GLY A 97 -13.91 -7.96 15.74
C GLY A 97 -14.12 -7.17 14.44
N ASN A 98 -13.07 -6.54 13.90
CA ASN A 98 -13.16 -5.80 12.64
C ASN A 98 -12.91 -6.68 11.40
N ILE A 99 -12.32 -7.87 11.54
CA ILE A 99 -11.95 -8.75 10.41
C ILE A 99 -13.15 -9.04 9.50
N PRO A 100 -14.34 -9.45 10.01
CA PRO A 100 -15.49 -9.71 9.14
C PRO A 100 -15.92 -8.47 8.35
N ASN A 101 -15.89 -7.30 8.98
CA ASN A 101 -16.27 -6.03 8.34
C ASN A 101 -15.27 -5.60 7.27
N ILE A 102 -13.97 -5.76 7.53
CA ILE A 102 -12.89 -5.45 6.56
C ILE A 102 -13.03 -6.38 5.35
N ARG A 103 -13.17 -7.69 5.59
CA ARG A 103 -13.35 -8.68 4.52
C ARG A 103 -14.61 -8.40 3.70
N ALA A 104 -15.74 -8.12 4.35
CA ALA A 104 -17.00 -7.82 3.67
C ALA A 104 -16.91 -6.55 2.82
N ALA A 105 -16.29 -5.48 3.34
CA ALA A 105 -16.10 -4.23 2.61
C ALA A 105 -15.15 -4.41 1.41
N PHE A 106 -14.03 -5.11 1.61
CA PHE A 106 -13.06 -5.37 0.55
C PHE A 106 -13.65 -6.27 -0.54
N ASN A 107 -14.33 -7.34 -0.13
CA ASN A 107 -14.99 -8.25 -1.06
C ASN A 107 -16.15 -7.58 -1.81
N SER A 108 -16.94 -6.71 -1.19
CA SER A 108 -17.99 -5.98 -1.92
C SER A 108 -17.44 -4.93 -2.89
N ALA A 109 -16.16 -4.54 -2.78
CA ALA A 109 -15.53 -3.58 -3.68
C ALA A 109 -15.10 -4.19 -5.01
N ILE A 110 -14.93 -5.51 -5.08
CA ILE A 110 -14.40 -6.22 -6.26
C ILE A 110 -15.42 -7.27 -6.72
N PRO A 111 -15.63 -7.51 -8.02
CA PRO A 111 -16.48 -8.61 -8.48
C PRO A 111 -15.94 -9.98 -8.07
N ASP A 112 -16.82 -10.95 -7.86
CA ASP A 112 -16.40 -12.32 -7.52
C ASP A 112 -15.78 -13.07 -8.71
N THR A 113 -15.99 -12.57 -9.93
CA THR A 113 -15.36 -13.06 -11.16
C THR A 113 -13.91 -12.62 -11.32
N LYS A 114 -13.37 -11.82 -10.39
CA LYS A 114 -12.05 -11.20 -10.49
C LYS A 114 -11.16 -11.59 -9.31
N ILE A 115 -9.86 -11.68 -9.56
CA ILE A 115 -8.83 -11.74 -8.53
C ILE A 115 -8.67 -10.34 -7.93
N PRO A 116 -8.87 -10.15 -6.61
CA PRO A 116 -8.73 -8.85 -5.99
C PRO A 116 -7.29 -8.36 -5.97
N VAL A 117 -7.08 -7.10 -6.34
CA VAL A 117 -5.78 -6.42 -6.28
C VAL A 117 -5.91 -5.11 -5.51
N ALA A 118 -4.98 -4.86 -4.59
CA ALA A 118 -4.85 -3.58 -3.92
C ALA A 118 -3.39 -3.15 -3.83
N LYS A 119 -3.14 -1.85 -3.98
CA LYS A 119 -1.82 -1.26 -3.81
C LYS A 119 -1.73 -0.56 -2.46
N ILE A 120 -0.66 -0.82 -1.71
CA ILE A 120 -0.41 -0.27 -0.38
C ILE A 120 1.09 0.01 -0.23
N THR A 121 1.46 1.27 -0.04
CA THR A 121 2.84 1.75 0.00
C THR A 121 3.21 2.33 1.38
N GLY A 122 4.50 2.58 1.58
CA GLY A 122 5.02 3.06 2.87
C GLY A 122 5.56 1.90 3.69
N TRP A 123 4.94 1.62 4.85
CA TRP A 123 5.28 0.44 5.64
C TRP A 123 4.72 -0.85 5.02
N PRO A 124 5.39 -2.01 5.20
CA PRO A 124 4.99 -3.27 4.55
C PRO A 124 3.55 -3.71 4.80
N ARG A 125 3.10 -3.70 6.06
CA ARG A 125 1.78 -4.16 6.54
C ARG A 125 1.45 -5.60 6.12
N VAL A 126 2.45 -6.38 5.72
CA VAL A 126 2.25 -7.72 5.15
C VAL A 126 1.68 -8.66 6.21
N ARG A 127 2.26 -8.64 7.41
CA ARG A 127 1.84 -9.40 8.58
C ARG A 127 0.41 -9.06 8.99
N TYR A 128 0.09 -7.78 9.13
CA TYR A 128 -1.26 -7.29 9.37
C TYR A 128 -2.28 -7.77 8.32
N LEU A 129 -1.91 -7.67 7.04
CA LEU A 129 -2.80 -8.07 5.93
C LEU A 129 -2.94 -9.59 5.81
N LYS A 130 -1.93 -10.38 6.16
CA LYS A 130 -2.00 -11.84 6.24
C LYS A 130 -2.95 -12.32 7.33
N GLU A 131 -2.94 -11.67 8.49
CA GLU A 131 -3.91 -11.96 9.55
C GLU A 131 -5.35 -11.72 9.07
N ILE A 132 -5.59 -10.63 8.33
CA ILE A 132 -6.90 -10.34 7.75
C ILE A 132 -7.20 -11.26 6.57
N PHE A 133 -6.23 -11.62 5.74
CA PHE A 133 -6.39 -12.40 4.52
C PHE A 133 -5.30 -13.49 4.44
N PRO A 134 -5.52 -14.68 5.05
CA PRO A 134 -4.47 -15.70 5.18
C PRO A 134 -3.85 -16.16 3.86
N GLY A 135 -4.66 -16.27 2.80
CA GLY A 135 -4.19 -16.65 1.46
C GLY A 135 -3.61 -15.51 0.63
N ALA A 136 -3.51 -14.29 1.17
CA ALA A 136 -3.02 -13.13 0.41
C ALA A 136 -1.59 -13.31 -0.11
N LYS A 137 -1.36 -12.79 -1.32
CA LYS A 137 -0.04 -12.76 -1.98
C LYS A 137 0.45 -11.33 -2.10
N PHE A 138 1.76 -11.14 -2.13
CA PHE A 138 2.41 -9.83 -2.09
C PHE A 138 3.41 -9.68 -3.23
N VAL A 139 3.33 -8.55 -3.93
CA VAL A 139 4.28 -8.15 -4.97
C VAL A 139 4.99 -6.89 -4.48
N HIS A 140 6.26 -7.02 -4.10
CA HIS A 140 7.10 -5.95 -3.60
C HIS A 140 7.85 -5.26 -4.73
N ILE A 141 7.63 -3.94 -4.87
CA ILE A 141 8.33 -3.10 -5.83
C ILE A 141 9.44 -2.32 -5.12
N VAL A 142 10.68 -2.57 -5.54
CA VAL A 142 11.90 -1.91 -5.06
C VAL A 142 12.42 -0.96 -6.14
N ARG A 143 13.01 0.15 -5.71
CA ARG A 143 13.68 1.13 -6.58
C ARG A 143 14.89 1.69 -5.84
N ASP A 144 15.87 2.19 -6.60
CA ASP A 144 17.02 2.93 -6.07
C ASP A 144 16.60 3.96 -5.01
N GLY A 145 17.16 3.81 -3.80
CA GLY A 145 16.85 4.65 -2.65
C GLY A 145 17.14 6.13 -2.87
N ARG A 146 18.19 6.47 -3.63
CA ARG A 146 18.54 7.87 -3.94
C ARG A 146 17.42 8.53 -4.75
N ALA A 147 16.91 7.82 -5.75
CA ALA A 147 15.79 8.29 -6.56
C ALA A 147 14.49 8.38 -5.76
N VAL A 148 14.24 7.41 -4.88
CA VAL A 148 13.06 7.41 -3.99
C VAL A 148 13.12 8.59 -3.02
N VAL A 149 14.25 8.81 -2.34
CA VAL A 149 14.45 9.92 -1.38
C VAL A 149 14.25 11.27 -2.08
N ASN A 150 14.92 11.50 -3.21
CA ASN A 150 14.74 12.73 -3.99
C ASN A 150 13.27 12.96 -4.37
N SER A 151 12.55 11.90 -4.78
CA SER A 151 11.14 12.02 -5.12
C SER A 151 10.21 12.19 -3.91
N VAL A 152 10.56 11.62 -2.75
CA VAL A 152 9.77 11.75 -1.51
C VAL A 152 9.82 13.18 -0.99
N LEU A 153 10.98 13.83 -1.05
CA LEU A 153 11.16 15.22 -0.60
C LEU A 153 10.24 16.21 -1.35
N GLN A 154 9.84 15.86 -2.58
CA GLN A 154 8.92 16.65 -3.40
C GLN A 154 7.45 16.22 -3.25
N ALA A 155 7.16 15.22 -2.42
CA ALA A 155 5.81 14.68 -2.27
C ALA A 155 5.02 15.45 -1.20
N PRO A 156 3.72 15.74 -1.43
CA PRO A 156 2.91 16.54 -0.49
C PRO A 156 2.64 15.85 0.85
N TYR A 157 2.93 14.55 0.95
CA TYR A 157 2.76 13.76 2.19
C TYR A 157 4.08 13.55 2.94
N PHE A 158 5.21 14.07 2.45
CA PHE A 158 6.41 14.10 3.27
C PHE A 158 6.13 14.93 4.52
N ASP A 159 6.65 14.51 5.66
CA ASP A 159 6.32 15.06 6.97
C ASP A 159 7.57 15.24 7.83
N GLY A 160 8.76 15.25 7.23
CA GLY A 160 10.02 15.37 7.98
C GLY A 160 10.14 16.65 8.81
N TRP A 161 9.41 17.71 8.45
CA TRP A 161 9.37 18.96 9.21
C TRP A 161 8.64 18.86 10.55
N THR A 162 7.91 17.77 10.83
CA THR A 162 7.33 17.53 12.16
C THR A 162 8.36 16.95 13.15
N GLY A 163 9.57 16.66 12.69
CA GLY A 163 10.61 16.00 13.45
C GLY A 163 10.45 14.47 13.52
N PRO A 164 11.55 13.74 13.77
CA PRO A 164 11.58 12.28 13.84
C PRO A 164 10.72 11.68 14.97
N GLU A 165 10.33 12.48 15.95
CA GLU A 165 9.48 12.06 17.07
C GLU A 165 7.99 11.97 16.69
N GLN A 166 7.55 12.67 15.63
CA GLN A 166 6.13 12.76 15.26
C GLN A 166 5.81 12.25 13.85
N TRP A 167 6.82 12.04 13.01
CA TRP A 167 6.63 11.59 11.62
C TRP A 167 6.20 10.12 11.50
N ALA A 168 5.69 9.71 10.32
CA ALA A 168 5.24 8.33 10.07
C ALA A 168 6.32 7.42 9.43
N ARG A 169 7.59 7.57 9.83
CA ARG A 169 8.75 6.89 9.19
C ARG A 169 9.70 6.18 10.16
N GLY A 170 9.24 5.99 11.40
CA GLY A 170 9.91 5.16 12.38
C GLY A 170 10.91 5.92 13.22
N TYR A 171 11.28 5.34 14.36
CA TYR A 171 12.25 5.95 15.25
C TYR A 171 13.65 5.93 14.63
N LEU A 172 14.47 6.89 15.06
CA LEU A 172 15.90 6.90 14.76
C LEU A 172 16.62 6.09 15.83
N ASP A 173 17.35 5.06 15.43
CA ASP A 173 18.31 4.41 16.32
C ASP A 173 19.47 5.38 16.69
N GLY A 174 20.30 5.02 17.66
CA GLY A 174 21.37 5.92 18.14
C GLY A 174 22.34 6.35 17.03
N ARG A 175 22.64 5.45 16.09
CA ARG A 175 23.50 5.74 14.94
C ARG A 175 22.82 6.69 13.97
N GLN A 176 21.56 6.44 13.62
CA GLN A 176 20.77 7.28 12.73
C GLN A 176 20.54 8.68 13.33
N ARG A 177 20.29 8.75 14.65
CA ARG A 177 20.16 10.02 15.37
C ARG A 177 21.45 10.83 15.30
N GLN A 178 22.60 10.20 15.58
CA GLN A 178 23.88 10.88 15.47
C GLN A 178 24.15 11.36 14.03
N ALA A 179 23.92 10.50 13.03
CA ALA A 179 24.12 10.86 11.63
C ALA A 179 23.22 12.03 11.17
N TRP A 180 21.99 12.12 11.69
CA TRP A 180 21.09 13.23 11.41
C TRP A 180 21.55 14.53 12.09
N LEU A 181 22.02 14.46 13.34
CA LEU A 181 22.59 15.60 14.07
C LEU A 181 23.88 16.11 13.42
N ASP A 182 24.80 15.22 13.05
CA ASP A 182 26.06 15.55 12.36
C ASP A 182 25.80 16.24 11.00
N ALA A 183 24.65 15.93 10.38
CA ALA A 183 24.19 16.56 9.14
C ALA A 183 23.40 17.86 9.35
N GLY A 184 23.42 18.43 10.57
CA GLY A 184 22.70 19.67 10.90
C GLY A 184 21.18 19.53 10.80
N GLU A 185 20.64 18.40 11.26
CA GLU A 185 19.21 18.08 11.24
C GLU A 185 18.59 18.09 9.81
N SER A 186 19.41 17.80 8.80
CA SER A 186 19.01 17.82 7.39
C SER A 186 17.79 16.95 7.08
N PHE A 187 16.75 17.55 6.48
CA PHE A 187 15.57 16.82 6.00
C PHE A 187 15.89 15.82 4.88
N VAL A 188 16.98 16.01 4.14
CA VAL A 188 17.43 15.05 3.12
C VAL A 188 17.95 13.78 3.80
N VAL A 189 18.80 13.94 4.82
CA VAL A 189 19.31 12.81 5.62
C VAL A 189 18.17 12.13 6.38
N LEU A 190 17.26 12.91 6.95
CA LEU A 190 16.07 12.38 7.61
C LEU A 190 15.19 11.56 6.65
N ALA A 191 14.95 12.05 5.43
CA ALA A 191 14.21 11.32 4.41
C ALA A 191 14.92 10.00 4.01
N ALA A 192 16.25 10.00 3.93
CA ALA A 192 17.05 8.81 3.65
C ALA A 192 16.95 7.77 4.77
N ILE A 193 17.05 8.19 6.04
CA ILE A 193 16.82 7.34 7.21
C ILE A 193 15.41 6.74 7.18
N GLY A 194 14.39 7.54 6.89
CA GLY A 194 13.01 7.06 6.84
C GLY A 194 12.75 6.07 5.69
N TRP A 195 13.51 6.18 4.60
CA TRP A 195 13.52 5.16 3.54
C TRP A 195 14.23 3.89 4.00
N GLU A 196 15.41 4.02 4.63
CA GLU A 196 16.18 2.91 5.18
C GLU A 196 15.34 2.08 6.16
N ASN A 197 14.64 2.74 7.10
CA ASN A 197 13.77 2.10 8.08
C ASN A 197 12.71 1.21 7.42
N ARG A 198 12.09 1.69 6.33
CA ARG A 198 11.07 0.92 5.59
C ARG A 198 11.67 -0.22 4.80
N ILE A 199 12.83 -0.02 4.18
CA ILE A 199 13.51 -1.10 3.45
C ILE A 199 13.97 -2.20 4.41
N ARG A 200 14.48 -1.86 5.59
CA ARG A 200 14.80 -2.86 6.63
C ARG A 200 13.56 -3.67 7.00
N ALA A 201 12.41 -3.03 7.22
CA ALA A 201 11.16 -3.73 7.47
C ALA A 201 10.75 -4.66 6.31
N PHE A 202 10.87 -4.22 5.06
CA PHE A 202 10.62 -5.10 3.90
C PHE A 202 11.60 -6.28 3.81
N GLN A 203 12.87 -6.07 4.15
CA GLN A 203 13.87 -7.14 4.18
C GLN A 203 13.56 -8.19 5.25
N GLU A 204 13.03 -7.77 6.39
CA GLU A 204 12.53 -8.71 7.41
C GLU A 204 11.36 -9.54 6.88
N ILE A 205 10.38 -8.89 6.24
CA ILE A 205 9.26 -9.59 5.61
C ILE A 205 9.74 -10.60 4.56
N ARG A 206 10.70 -10.23 3.72
CA ARG A 206 11.26 -11.13 2.69
C ARG A 206 11.86 -12.41 3.29
N ARG A 207 12.44 -12.33 4.49
CA ARG A 207 13.02 -13.48 5.22
C ARG A 207 11.95 -14.36 5.87
N LEU A 208 10.84 -13.75 6.31
CA LEU A 208 9.78 -14.44 7.04
C LEU A 208 8.74 -15.11 6.13
N MET A 209 8.50 -14.55 4.94
CA MET A 209 7.45 -15.01 4.04
C MET A 209 7.95 -16.08 3.05
N PRO A 210 7.14 -17.12 2.77
CA PRO A 210 7.48 -18.10 1.75
C PRO A 210 7.43 -17.47 0.35
N ASP A 211 8.24 -17.99 -0.57
CA ASP A 211 8.31 -17.52 -1.96
C ASP A 211 6.97 -17.64 -2.71
N SER A 212 6.07 -18.55 -2.27
CA SER A 212 4.72 -18.70 -2.82
C SER A 212 3.83 -17.47 -2.58
N ASP A 213 4.15 -16.70 -1.54
CA ASP A 213 3.29 -15.63 -1.02
C ASP A 213 3.93 -14.25 -1.21
N TYR A 214 5.22 -14.18 -1.53
CA TYR A 214 5.96 -12.93 -1.63
C TYR A 214 6.93 -12.93 -2.81
N LEU A 215 6.71 -12.02 -3.76
CA LEU A 215 7.54 -11.81 -4.93
C LEU A 215 8.13 -10.39 -4.94
N GLU A 216 9.45 -10.26 -5.12
CA GLU A 216 10.14 -8.96 -5.17
C GLU A 216 10.63 -8.64 -6.59
N PHE A 217 10.37 -7.41 -7.05
CA PHE A 217 10.90 -6.84 -8.29
C PHE A 217 11.79 -5.63 -7.97
N ARG A 218 12.95 -5.54 -8.63
CA ARG A 218 13.96 -4.48 -8.45
C ARG A 218 14.23 -3.74 -9.74
#